data_AF-A0A9E4C4K9-F1
#
_entry.id   AF-A0A9E4C4K9-F1
#
_cell.length_a   1.000
_cell.length_b   1.000
_cell.length_c   1.000
_cell.angle_alpha   90.00
_cell.angle_beta   90.00
_cell.angle_gamma   90.00
#
_symmetry.space_group_name_H-M   'P 1'
#
loop_
_entity.id
_entity.type
_entity.pdbx_description
1 polymer ?
#
loop_
_entity_poly.entity_id
_entity_poly.type
_entity_poly.pdbx_seq_one_letter_code
_entity_poly.pdbx_strand_id
1 'polypeptide(L)'
;FTRRAFLEGKIDLVQAEAVADLVTAQTEKAAKAALHHLEGRLSKALEGVWEKIVEAGAHIEAAIDFPDEFEPGAGPSVSGAPMGSAELAELFAEIEEALGRLVESYRSGRILREGARAAILGRPNAGKSTLLNALLGADRAITSEIPGTTRDTVEEVCDFGGAPVRLIDTAGLRD
;
A
#
# COMPACT_ATOMS: atom_id res chain seq x y z
N PHE A 1 -11.08 -18.25 -8.08
CA PHE A 1 -12.14 -17.31 -8.50
C PHE A 1 -11.59 -15.91 -8.77
N THR A 2 -10.86 -15.29 -7.84
CA THR A 2 -10.28 -13.94 -7.98
C THR A 2 -9.41 -13.77 -9.24
N ARG A 3 -8.49 -14.71 -9.53
CA ARG A 3 -7.68 -14.70 -10.77
C ARG A 3 -8.53 -14.60 -12.04
N ARG A 4 -9.67 -15.30 -12.08
CA ARG A 4 -10.56 -15.27 -13.25
C ARG A 4 -11.22 -13.90 -13.40
N ALA A 5 -11.67 -13.30 -12.29
CA ALA A 5 -12.24 -11.95 -12.32
C ALA A 5 -11.24 -10.90 -12.84
N PHE A 6 -9.96 -11.01 -12.43
CA PHE A 6 -8.88 -10.17 -12.96
C PHE A 6 -8.67 -10.36 -14.47
N LEU A 7 -8.51 -11.62 -14.92
CA LEU A 7 -8.30 -11.92 -16.34
C LEU A 7 -9.49 -11.56 -17.25
N GLU A 8 -10.71 -11.56 -16.70
CA GLU A 8 -11.93 -11.11 -17.38
C GLU A 8 -12.13 -9.59 -17.31
N GLY A 9 -11.20 -8.83 -16.70
CA GLY A 9 -11.26 -7.37 -16.60
C GLY A 9 -12.33 -6.83 -15.64
N LYS A 10 -12.89 -7.66 -14.75
CA LYS A 10 -13.90 -7.23 -13.77
C LYS A 10 -13.30 -6.46 -12.59
N ILE A 11 -12.04 -6.73 -12.30
CA ILE A 11 -11.22 -6.10 -11.26
C ILE A 11 -9.80 -5.96 -11.80
N ASP A 12 -9.04 -4.99 -11.29
CA ASP A 12 -7.60 -4.88 -11.58
C ASP A 12 -6.75 -5.76 -10.63
N LEU A 13 -5.43 -5.69 -10.79
CA LEU A 13 -4.49 -6.47 -10.00
C LEU A 13 -4.48 -6.06 -8.52
N VAL A 14 -4.54 -4.76 -8.23
CA VAL A 14 -4.55 -4.23 -6.87
C VAL A 14 -5.80 -4.69 -6.12
N GLN A 15 -6.95 -4.61 -6.78
CA GLN A 15 -8.21 -5.12 -6.25
C GLN A 15 -8.18 -6.63 -6.05
N ALA A 16 -7.55 -7.38 -6.95
CA ALA A 16 -7.39 -8.83 -6.80
C ALA A 16 -6.52 -9.20 -5.59
N GLU A 17 -5.42 -8.49 -5.37
CA GLU A 17 -4.58 -8.66 -4.17
C GLU A 17 -5.32 -8.27 -2.89
N ALA A 18 -6.11 -7.20 -2.95
CA ALA A 18 -6.90 -6.72 -1.83
C ALA A 18 -7.94 -7.74 -1.32
N VAL A 19 -8.44 -8.64 -2.19
CA VAL A 19 -9.30 -9.75 -1.76
C VAL A 19 -8.54 -10.69 -0.81
N ALA A 20 -7.28 -11.02 -1.13
CA ALA A 20 -6.47 -11.88 -0.26
C ALA A 20 -6.18 -11.15 1.06
N ASP A 21 -5.75 -9.89 0.99
CA ASP A 21 -5.45 -9.08 2.17
C ASP A 21 -6.67 -8.94 3.09
N LEU A 22 -7.88 -8.80 2.54
CA LEU A 22 -9.12 -8.70 3.32
C LEU A 22 -9.46 -10.02 4.03
N VAL A 23 -9.27 -11.16 3.37
CA VAL A 23 -9.53 -12.49 3.94
C VAL A 23 -8.53 -12.82 5.05
N THR A 24 -7.28 -12.37 4.92
CA THR A 24 -6.20 -12.65 5.89
C THR A 24 -6.00 -11.55 6.94
N ALA A 25 -6.76 -10.45 6.86
CA ALA A 25 -6.62 -9.34 7.78
C ALA A 25 -6.81 -9.78 9.24
N GLN A 26 -5.86 -9.41 10.10
CA GLN A 26 -5.85 -9.80 11.52
C GLN A 26 -6.38 -8.69 12.44
N THR A 27 -6.55 -7.47 11.94
CA THR A 27 -7.10 -6.33 12.68
C THR A 27 -8.15 -5.60 11.85
N GLU A 28 -9.04 -4.86 12.51
CA GLU A 28 -10.07 -4.07 11.82
C GLU A 28 -9.47 -3.01 10.88
N LYS A 29 -8.35 -2.37 11.28
CA LYS A 29 -7.69 -1.39 10.42
C LYS A 29 -7.06 -2.03 9.18
N ALA A 30 -6.49 -3.23 9.31
CA ALA A 30 -5.97 -3.98 8.17
C ALA A 30 -7.10 -4.37 7.20
N ALA A 31 -8.22 -4.86 7.73
CA ALA A 31 -9.40 -5.19 6.92
C ALA A 31 -9.96 -3.96 6.21
N LYS A 32 -10.04 -2.81 6.90
CA LYS A 32 -10.49 -1.55 6.32
C LYS A 32 -9.54 -1.05 5.22
N ALA A 33 -8.24 -1.17 5.40
CA ALA A 33 -7.26 -0.81 4.37
C ALA A 33 -7.41 -1.70 3.12
N ALA A 34 -7.56 -3.02 3.31
CA ALA A 34 -7.81 -3.95 2.22
C ALA A 34 -9.13 -3.63 1.49
N LEU A 35 -10.20 -3.29 2.22
CA LEU A 35 -11.47 -2.89 1.61
C LEU A 35 -11.32 -1.63 0.75
N HIS A 36 -10.55 -0.63 1.19
CA HIS A 36 -10.27 0.55 0.39
C HIS A 36 -9.49 0.25 -0.90
N HIS A 37 -8.56 -0.71 -0.88
CA HIS A 37 -7.90 -1.18 -2.09
C HIS A 37 -8.86 -1.96 -2.99
N LEU A 38 -9.74 -2.78 -2.43
CA LEU A 38 -10.78 -3.51 -3.18
C LEU A 38 -11.79 -2.57 -3.85
N GLU A 39 -12.12 -1.44 -3.19
CA GLU A 39 -12.92 -0.33 -3.77
C GLU A 39 -12.21 0.40 -4.92
N GLY A 40 -10.95 0.06 -5.22
CA GLY A 40 -10.17 0.64 -6.31
C GLY A 40 -9.57 2.00 -6.00
N ARG A 41 -9.43 2.40 -4.72
CA ARG A 41 -8.90 3.73 -4.37
C ARG A 41 -7.46 3.93 -4.83
N LEU A 42 -6.62 2.93 -4.63
CA LEU A 42 -5.23 2.97 -5.11
C LEU A 42 -5.17 2.95 -6.64
N SER A 43 -6.01 2.14 -7.28
CA SER A 43 -6.11 2.08 -8.74
C SER A 43 -6.47 3.44 -9.35
N LYS A 44 -7.47 4.13 -8.79
CA LYS A 44 -7.86 5.48 -9.21
C LYS A 44 -6.73 6.51 -9.02
N ALA A 45 -5.98 6.40 -7.93
CA ALA A 45 -4.84 7.29 -7.70
C ALA A 45 -3.72 7.06 -8.73
N LEU A 46 -3.45 5.80 -9.08
CA LEU A 46 -2.48 5.45 -10.13
C LEU A 46 -2.98 5.83 -11.52
N GLU A 47 -4.26 5.67 -11.80
CA GLU A 47 -4.89 6.06 -13.06
C GLU A 47 -4.77 7.58 -13.28
N GLY A 48 -5.03 8.40 -12.25
CA GLY A 48 -4.82 9.85 -12.35
C GLY A 48 -3.36 10.25 -12.59
N VAL A 49 -2.38 9.47 -12.09
CA VAL A 49 -0.96 9.69 -12.43
C VAL A 49 -0.68 9.27 -13.88
N TRP A 50 -1.24 8.13 -14.30
CA TRP A 50 -1.08 7.62 -15.64
C TRP A 50 -1.64 8.57 -16.70
N GLU A 51 -2.83 9.14 -16.47
CA GLU A 51 -3.46 10.14 -17.34
C GLU A 51 -2.53 11.34 -17.58
N LYS A 52 -1.91 11.87 -16.51
CA LYS A 52 -0.95 12.98 -16.61
C LYS A 52 0.32 12.61 -17.39
N ILE A 53 0.82 11.40 -17.22
CA ILE A 53 1.99 10.90 -17.97
C ILE A 53 1.65 10.80 -19.46
N VAL A 54 0.46 10.28 -19.79
CA VAL A 54 -0.02 10.17 -21.17
C VAL A 54 -0.21 11.55 -21.79
N GLU A 55 -0.78 12.51 -21.05
CA GLU A 55 -0.92 13.91 -21.45
C GLU A 55 0.43 14.56 -21.76
N ALA A 56 1.40 14.43 -20.85
CA ALA A 56 2.76 14.92 -21.05
C ALA A 56 3.39 14.30 -22.32
N GLY A 57 3.22 12.99 -22.51
CA GLY A 57 3.69 12.28 -23.69
C GLY A 57 3.07 12.81 -24.98
N ALA A 58 1.76 13.07 -25.00
CA ALA A 58 1.07 13.63 -26.16
C ALA A 58 1.59 15.03 -26.53
N HIS A 59 1.88 15.88 -25.54
CA HIS A 59 2.45 17.21 -25.78
C HIS A 59 3.88 17.15 -26.29
N ILE A 60 4.71 16.26 -25.72
CA ILE A 60 6.09 16.06 -26.18
C ILE A 60 6.11 15.53 -27.62
N GLU A 61 5.27 14.54 -27.94
CA GLU A 61 5.15 13.98 -29.29
C GLU A 61 4.74 15.06 -30.30
N ALA A 62 3.71 15.84 -29.98
CA ALA A 62 3.25 16.93 -30.85
C ALA A 62 4.33 18.01 -31.08
N ALA A 63 5.13 18.32 -30.05
CA ALA A 63 6.24 19.27 -30.19
C ALA A 63 7.39 18.72 -31.07
N ILE A 64 7.60 17.41 -31.08
CA ILE A 64 8.62 16.75 -31.91
C ILE A 64 8.15 16.63 -33.37
N ASP A 65 6.88 16.29 -33.60
CA ASP A 65 6.33 16.08 -34.95
C ASP A 65 6.15 17.38 -35.74
N PHE A 66 5.91 18.50 -35.04
CA PHE A 66 5.58 19.79 -35.67
C PHE A 66 6.43 20.96 -35.13
N PRO A 67 7.77 20.90 -35.22
CA PRO A 67 8.66 21.86 -34.59
C PRO A 67 8.58 23.27 -35.19
N ASP A 68 8.14 23.40 -36.45
CA ASP A 68 8.04 24.67 -37.18
C ASP A 68 6.62 25.28 -37.13
N GLU A 69 5.61 24.54 -36.63
CA GLU A 69 4.21 25.00 -36.58
C GLU A 69 3.91 25.87 -35.36
N PHE A 70 4.76 25.81 -34.34
CA PHE A 70 4.58 26.51 -33.08
C PHE A 70 5.82 27.36 -32.79
N GLU A 71 5.63 28.61 -32.38
CA GLU A 71 6.76 29.44 -31.98
C GLU A 71 7.46 28.81 -30.74
N PRO A 72 8.79 28.76 -30.69
CA PRO A 72 9.52 28.26 -29.52
C PRO A 72 9.11 29.06 -28.27
N GLY A 73 8.41 28.41 -27.33
CA GLY A 73 7.92 29.05 -26.11
C GLY A 73 6.56 29.75 -26.23
N ALA A 74 5.80 29.51 -27.31
CA ALA A 74 4.36 29.79 -27.33
C ALA A 74 3.67 28.91 -26.28
N GLY A 75 3.54 29.46 -25.06
CA GLY A 75 2.80 28.82 -23.97
C GLY A 75 1.29 28.76 -24.23
N PRO A 76 0.46 28.61 -23.19
CA PRO A 76 -0.95 28.15 -23.25
C PRO A 76 -1.91 29.13 -23.96
N SER A 77 -1.37 30.22 -24.52
CA SER A 77 -2.10 31.31 -25.16
C SER A 77 -2.55 30.97 -26.58
N VAL A 78 -1.97 29.95 -27.22
CA VAL A 78 -2.39 29.46 -28.53
C VAL A 78 -3.15 28.15 -28.35
N SER A 79 -4.46 28.19 -28.56
CA SER A 79 -5.33 27.00 -28.46
C SER A 79 -4.80 25.88 -29.37
N GLY A 80 -4.41 24.77 -28.77
CA GLY A 80 -3.89 23.59 -29.48
C GLY A 80 -2.38 23.51 -29.64
N ALA A 81 -1.61 24.50 -29.16
CA ALA A 81 -0.15 24.38 -29.10
C ALA A 81 0.29 23.34 -28.04
N PRO A 82 1.38 22.60 -28.28
CA PRO A 82 1.95 21.70 -27.28
C PRO A 82 2.47 22.49 -26.07
N MET A 83 2.45 21.86 -24.90
CA MET A 83 2.98 22.46 -23.67
C MET A 83 4.43 22.91 -23.83
N GLY A 84 4.74 24.09 -23.30
CA GLY A 84 6.11 24.57 -23.16
C GLY A 84 6.87 23.83 -22.06
N SER A 85 8.19 24.01 -22.03
CA SER A 85 9.08 23.36 -21.05
C SER A 85 8.75 23.69 -19.59
N ALA A 86 8.29 24.92 -19.31
CA ALA A 86 7.87 25.32 -17.97
C ALA A 86 6.60 24.59 -17.52
N GLU A 87 5.61 24.45 -18.42
CA GLU A 87 4.34 23.78 -18.13
C GLU A 87 4.55 22.27 -17.95
N LEU A 88 5.38 21.65 -18.80
CA LEU A 88 5.80 20.26 -18.62
C LEU A 88 6.52 20.05 -17.29
N ALA A 89 7.38 20.99 -16.87
CA ALA A 89 8.06 20.90 -15.59
C ALA A 89 7.08 20.98 -14.41
N GLU A 90 6.05 21.82 -14.48
CA GLU A 90 4.97 21.88 -13.48
C GLU A 90 4.18 20.57 -13.44
N LEU A 91 3.79 20.03 -14.60
CA LEU A 91 3.08 18.75 -14.69
C LEU A 91 3.89 17.59 -14.11
N PHE A 92 5.19 17.52 -14.40
CA PHE A 92 6.09 16.52 -13.81
C PHE A 92 6.22 16.70 -12.29
N ALA A 93 6.31 17.93 -11.78
CA ALA A 93 6.33 18.17 -10.35
C ALA A 93 5.04 17.67 -9.65
N GLU A 94 3.87 17.85 -10.27
CA GLU A 94 2.61 17.30 -9.76
C GLU A 94 2.57 15.77 -9.74
N ILE A 95 3.12 15.13 -10.80
CA ILE A 95 3.25 13.67 -10.88
C ILE A 95 4.16 13.16 -9.77
N GLU A 96 5.34 13.78 -9.60
CA GLU A 96 6.30 13.43 -8.55
C GLU A 96 5.69 13.58 -7.16
N GLU A 97 4.95 14.67 -6.90
CA GLU A 97 4.27 14.88 -5.62
C GLU A 97 3.19 13.80 -5.37
N ALA A 98 2.39 13.46 -6.38
CA ALA A 98 1.37 12.42 -6.26
C ALA A 98 1.99 11.04 -5.97
N LEU A 99 3.06 10.68 -6.68
CA LEU A 99 3.80 9.44 -6.44
C LEU A 99 4.48 9.46 -5.06
N GLY A 100 5.05 10.60 -4.65
CA GLY A 100 5.66 10.80 -3.33
C GLY A 100 4.68 10.48 -2.20
N ARG A 101 3.46 11.00 -2.28
CA ARG A 101 2.40 10.69 -1.30
C ARG A 101 2.07 9.20 -1.24
N LEU A 102 2.05 8.49 -2.38
CA LEU A 102 1.82 7.04 -2.41
C LEU A 102 2.97 6.28 -1.75
N VAL A 103 4.22 6.65 -2.06
CA VAL A 103 5.42 6.03 -1.47
C VAL A 103 5.49 6.26 0.05
N GLU A 104 5.17 7.46 0.53
CA GLU A 104 5.14 7.76 1.96
C GLU A 104 4.14 6.88 2.72
N SER A 105 3.02 6.55 2.10
CA SER A 105 1.99 5.68 2.70
C SER A 105 2.42 4.21 2.82
N TYR A 106 3.43 3.77 2.05
CA TYR A 106 3.84 2.36 1.94
C TYR A 106 4.23 1.76 3.29
N ARG A 107 5.01 2.48 4.10
CA ARG A 107 5.50 1.92 5.39
C ARG A 107 4.34 1.56 6.31
N SER A 108 3.35 2.43 6.42
CA SER A 108 2.17 2.22 7.25
C SER A 108 1.27 1.12 6.68
N GLY A 109 1.05 1.14 5.36
CA GLY A 109 0.28 0.09 4.67
C GLY A 109 0.91 -1.29 4.82
N ARG A 110 2.24 -1.39 4.69
CA ARG A 110 2.99 -2.63 4.87
C ARG A 110 2.84 -3.19 6.28
N ILE A 111 2.90 -2.34 7.31
CA ILE A 111 2.69 -2.77 8.70
C ILE A 111 1.27 -3.30 8.90
N LEU A 112 0.26 -2.67 8.31
CA LEU A 112 -1.13 -3.16 8.40
C LEU A 112 -1.32 -4.50 7.66
N ARG A 113 -0.63 -4.70 6.54
CA ARG A 113 -0.74 -5.91 5.71
C ARG A 113 0.07 -7.09 6.23
N GLU A 114 1.35 -6.87 6.53
CA GLU A 114 2.32 -7.92 6.90
C GLU A 114 2.43 -8.12 8.41
N GLY A 115 1.96 -7.13 9.19
CA GLY A 115 2.22 -7.03 10.62
C GLY A 115 3.64 -6.60 10.96
N ALA A 116 3.82 -6.20 12.22
CA ALA A 116 5.13 -5.95 12.79
C ALA A 116 5.60 -7.14 13.64
N ARG A 117 6.92 -7.25 13.83
CA ARG A 117 7.51 -8.20 14.79
C ARG A 117 8.11 -7.41 15.94
N ALA A 118 7.81 -7.81 17.17
CA ALA A 118 8.33 -7.17 18.37
C ALA A 118 8.86 -8.23 19.33
N ALA A 119 10.12 -8.07 19.75
CA ALA A 119 10.75 -8.95 20.73
C ALA A 119 10.67 -8.33 22.13
N ILE A 120 10.25 -9.12 23.13
CA ILE A 120 10.27 -8.67 24.53
C ILE A 120 11.62 -9.08 25.14
N LEU A 121 12.45 -8.08 25.45
CA LEU A 121 13.79 -8.26 26.02
C LEU A 121 13.80 -7.91 27.52
N GLY A 122 14.60 -8.63 28.30
CA GLY A 122 14.75 -8.35 29.73
C GLY A 122 15.44 -9.45 30.52
N ARG A 123 15.89 -9.10 31.72
CA ARG A 123 16.58 -10.01 32.65
C ARG A 123 15.75 -11.28 32.94
N PRO A 124 16.40 -12.41 33.34
CA PRO A 124 15.69 -13.57 33.87
C PRO A 124 14.71 -13.15 34.99
N ASN A 125 13.52 -13.75 35.03
CA ASN A 125 12.46 -13.46 36.01
C ASN A 125 11.93 -12.01 36.04
N ALA A 126 12.21 -11.19 35.02
CA ALA A 126 11.70 -9.82 34.92
C ALA A 126 10.21 -9.71 34.55
N GLY A 127 9.45 -10.81 34.59
CA GLY A 127 8.01 -10.82 34.25
C GLY A 127 7.69 -10.78 32.75
N LYS A 128 8.64 -11.08 31.86
CA LYS A 128 8.45 -11.06 30.39
C LYS A 128 7.24 -11.89 29.93
N SER A 129 7.17 -13.16 30.37
CA SER A 129 6.08 -14.05 29.99
C SER A 129 4.73 -13.62 30.61
N THR A 130 4.75 -12.99 31.79
CA THR A 130 3.54 -12.35 32.37
C THR A 130 3.04 -11.20 31.50
N LEU A 131 3.93 -10.31 31.05
CA LEU A 131 3.60 -9.20 30.15
C LEU A 131 3.08 -9.71 28.81
N LEU A 132 3.76 -10.69 28.21
CA LEU A 132 3.36 -11.30 26.94
C LEU A 132 1.95 -11.88 27.06
N ASN A 133 1.68 -12.69 28.08
CA ASN A 133 0.35 -13.25 28.30
C ASN A 133 -0.72 -12.17 28.56
N ALA A 134 -0.38 -11.11 29.27
CA ALA A 134 -1.30 -9.99 29.50
C ALA A 134 -1.65 -9.26 28.19
N LEU A 135 -0.66 -8.99 27.33
CA LEU A 135 -0.88 -8.35 26.02
C LEU A 135 -1.68 -9.25 25.07
N LEU A 136 -1.40 -10.55 25.07
CA LEU A 136 -2.15 -11.51 24.25
C LEU A 136 -3.59 -11.72 24.74
N GLY A 137 -3.83 -11.64 26.04
CA GLY A 137 -5.17 -11.76 26.62
C GLY A 137 -6.02 -10.50 26.47
N ALA A 138 -5.39 -9.31 26.48
CA ALA A 138 -6.10 -8.03 26.37
C ALA A 138 -6.41 -7.66 24.92
N ASP A 139 -5.48 -7.91 24.00
CA ASP A 139 -5.50 -7.34 22.64
C ASP A 139 -5.39 -8.43 21.56
N ARG A 140 -6.04 -9.58 21.75
CA ARG A 140 -5.93 -10.70 20.79
C ARG A 140 -6.51 -10.29 19.43
N ALA A 141 -5.68 -10.38 18.39
CA ALA A 141 -6.12 -10.16 17.01
C ALA A 141 -7.19 -11.21 16.64
N ILE A 142 -8.24 -10.80 15.92
CA ILE A 142 -9.31 -11.70 15.49
C ILE A 142 -8.70 -12.71 14.54
N THR A 143 -8.51 -13.94 15.02
CA THR A 143 -8.02 -15.05 14.22
C THR A 143 -9.20 -15.94 13.88
N SER A 144 -9.28 -16.35 12.62
CA SER A 144 -10.32 -17.25 12.14
C SER A 144 -10.14 -18.63 12.78
N GLU A 145 -11.19 -19.19 13.37
CA GLU A 145 -11.19 -20.52 14.01
C GLU A 145 -11.08 -21.70 13.03
N ILE A 146 -10.83 -21.44 11.73
CA ILE A 146 -10.73 -22.51 10.73
C ILE A 146 -9.52 -23.41 11.07
N PRO A 147 -9.74 -24.69 11.43
CA PRO A 147 -8.65 -25.58 11.77
C PRO A 147 -7.76 -25.81 10.54
N GLY A 148 -6.48 -25.41 10.63
CA GLY A 148 -5.46 -25.74 9.62
C GLY A 148 -4.79 -24.59 8.88
N THR A 149 -4.99 -23.32 9.25
CA THR A 149 -4.47 -22.20 8.44
C THR A 149 -3.05 -21.71 8.72
N THR A 150 -2.30 -22.26 9.68
CA THR A 150 -0.81 -22.17 9.69
C THR A 150 -0.24 -23.08 10.76
N ARG A 151 0.37 -24.16 10.30
CA ARG A 151 1.05 -25.16 11.10
C ARG A 151 2.50 -24.71 11.33
N ASP A 152 2.68 -23.62 12.08
CA ASP A 152 3.96 -23.22 12.64
C ASP A 152 3.69 -22.67 14.04
N THR A 153 4.64 -22.92 14.94
CA THR A 153 4.75 -22.54 16.36
C THR A 153 3.81 -21.44 16.84
N VAL A 154 3.29 -21.59 18.08
CA VAL A 154 2.43 -20.64 18.82
C VAL A 154 3.09 -19.26 18.95
N GLU A 155 3.17 -18.54 17.83
CA GLU A 155 3.59 -17.16 17.71
C GLU A 155 2.30 -16.35 17.70
N GLU A 156 1.92 -15.86 18.87
CA GLU A 156 0.65 -15.15 19.01
C GLU A 156 0.75 -13.71 18.48
N VAL A 157 -0.31 -13.28 17.80
CA VAL A 157 -0.46 -11.93 17.24
C VAL A 157 -1.44 -11.15 18.11
N CYS A 158 -1.05 -9.95 18.52
CA CYS A 158 -1.95 -8.98 19.14
C CYS A 158 -2.25 -7.81 18.21
N ASP A 159 -3.38 -7.15 18.43
CA ASP A 159 -3.71 -5.86 17.86
C ASP A 159 -3.07 -4.76 18.70
N PHE A 160 -2.04 -4.10 18.17
CA PHE A 160 -1.42 -2.96 18.82
C PHE A 160 -1.79 -1.67 18.09
N GLY A 161 -2.78 -0.94 18.60
CA GLY A 161 -3.21 0.33 18.03
C GLY A 161 -3.78 0.21 16.61
N GLY A 162 -4.36 -0.95 16.28
CA GLY A 162 -4.92 -1.33 14.98
C GLY A 162 -3.93 -2.05 14.05
N ALA A 163 -2.67 -2.23 14.45
CA ALA A 163 -1.68 -2.96 13.66
C ALA A 163 -1.50 -4.39 14.21
N PRO A 164 -1.45 -5.43 13.35
CA PRO A 164 -1.11 -6.76 13.81
C PRO A 164 0.36 -6.80 14.22
N VAL A 165 0.63 -7.21 15.46
CA VAL A 165 1.99 -7.33 16.01
C VAL A 165 2.21 -8.75 16.51
N ARG A 166 3.24 -9.38 15.96
CA ARG A 166 3.73 -10.68 16.39
C ARG A 166 4.73 -10.50 17.52
N LEU A 167 4.34 -10.93 18.71
CA LEU A 167 5.18 -10.87 19.90
C LEU A 167 6.09 -12.11 19.96
N ILE A 168 7.39 -11.88 20.11
CA ILE A 168 8.41 -12.94 20.18
C ILE A 168 8.94 -12.99 21.61
N ASP A 169 8.74 -14.12 22.30
CA ASP A 169 9.38 -14.35 23.59
C ASP A 169 10.85 -14.75 23.38
N THR A 170 11.77 -13.90 23.85
CA THR A 170 13.20 -14.18 23.77
C THR A 170 13.69 -15.18 24.81
N ALA A 171 12.84 -15.57 25.77
CA ALA A 171 13.18 -16.60 26.75
C ALA A 171 13.35 -18.00 26.11
N GLY A 172 12.67 -18.27 24.99
CA GLY A 172 12.77 -19.54 24.25
C GLY A 172 13.78 -19.54 23.09
N LEU A 173 14.42 -18.41 22.79
CA LEU A 173 15.48 -18.31 21.76
C LEU A 173 16.88 -18.66 22.30
N ARG A 174 16.95 -19.12 23.55
CA ARG A 174 18.16 -19.66 24.17
C ARG A 174 18.13 -21.18 24.02
N ASP A 175 18.23 -21.68 22.80
CA ASP A 175 18.67 -23.05 22.44
C ASP A 175 18.98 -23.09 20.94
#